data_AF-A0A939C5S0-F1
#
_entry.id   AF-A0A939C5S0-F1
#
_cell.length_a   1.000
_cell.length_b   1.000
_cell.length_c   1.000
_cell.angle_alpha   90.00
_cell.angle_beta   90.00
_cell.angle_gamma   90.00
#
_symmetry.space_group_name_H-M   'P 1'
#
loop_
_entity.id
_entity.type
_entity.pdbx_description
1 polymer ?
#
loop_
_entity_poly.entity_id
_entity_poly.type
_entity_poly.pdbx_seq_one_letter_code
_entity_poly.pdbx_strand_id
1 'polypeptide(L)'
;MVEAIIGHARADHPDEACGIIAGPAGSDRPTRLVPMINAERSPTFYRFDSAEQLALYKEMDARDEEVVVVYHSHTATEAYPSRTDISYAGEPQAHYVLVSTREPHADEFRSFRIRDGRVGEEEVEIVPGDEGPDDLDGSGPDGLD
;
A
#
# COMPACT_ATOMS: atom_id res chain seq x y z
N MET A 1 8.11 4.09 -1.56
CA MET A 1 6.89 3.45 -0.97
C MET A 1 7.12 1.98 -0.66
N VAL A 2 7.65 1.18 -1.59
CA VAL A 2 7.91 -0.26 -1.38
C VAL A 2 8.70 -0.53 -0.10
N GLU A 3 9.83 0.17 0.09
CA GLU A 3 10.64 0.02 1.31
C GLU A 3 9.87 0.35 2.61
N ALA A 4 8.96 1.32 2.57
CA ALA A 4 8.14 1.68 3.73
C ALA A 4 7.10 0.60 4.04
N ILE A 5 6.53 -0.05 3.02
CA ILE A 5 5.61 -1.19 3.20
C ILE A 5 6.35 -2.39 3.79
N ILE A 6 7.55 -2.71 3.26
CA ILE A 6 8.40 -3.78 3.80
C ILE A 6 8.82 -3.46 5.24
N GLY A 7 9.20 -2.21 5.51
CA GLY A 7 9.54 -1.74 6.85
C GLY A 7 8.37 -1.88 7.83
N HIS A 8 7.15 -1.52 7.42
CA HIS A 8 5.94 -1.70 8.21
C HIS A 8 5.66 -3.19 8.48
N ALA A 9 5.71 -4.03 7.44
CA ALA A 9 5.55 -5.48 7.57
C ALA A 9 6.51 -6.11 8.57
N ARG A 10 7.78 -5.67 8.57
CA ARG A 10 8.81 -6.14 9.49
C ARG A 10 8.63 -5.60 10.91
N ALA A 11 8.13 -4.38 11.06
CA ALA A 11 7.92 -3.75 12.36
C ALA A 11 6.77 -4.39 13.15
N ASP A 12 5.70 -4.77 12.46
CA ASP A 12 4.50 -5.35 13.08
C ASP A 12 4.59 -6.87 13.27
N HIS A 13 5.54 -7.55 12.59
CA HIS A 13 5.80 -8.98 12.80
C HIS A 13 6.04 -9.27 14.30
N PRO A 14 5.35 -10.26 14.90
CA PRO A 14 4.66 -11.40 14.24
C PRO A 14 3.20 -11.18 13.87
N ASP A 15 2.63 -9.99 14.07
CA ASP A 15 1.28 -9.69 13.59
C ASP A 15 1.33 -9.29 12.10
N GLU A 16 0.23 -9.52 11.38
CA GLU A 16 0.11 -9.01 10.01
C GLU A 16 0.00 -7.48 10.04
N ALA A 17 0.89 -6.81 9.32
CA ALA A 17 0.76 -5.40 8.99
C ALA A 17 -0.29 -5.22 7.91
N CYS A 18 -0.96 -4.08 7.87
CA CYS A 18 -1.92 -3.78 6.81
C CYS A 18 -2.00 -2.29 6.49
N GLY A 19 -2.54 -1.95 5.33
CA GLY A 19 -2.79 -0.56 4.97
C GLY A 19 -3.24 -0.38 3.54
N ILE A 20 -3.29 0.88 3.13
CA ILE A 20 -3.64 1.25 1.75
C ILE A 20 -2.60 2.17 1.13
N ILE A 21 -2.61 2.25 -0.19
CA ILE A 21 -2.03 3.37 -0.92
C ILE A 21 -3.16 4.02 -1.72
N ALA A 22 -3.43 5.28 -1.39
CA ALA A 22 -4.40 6.10 -2.09
C ALA A 22 -3.77 6.75 -3.33
N GLY A 23 -4.60 7.09 -4.30
CA GLY A 23 -4.24 7.82 -5.51
C GLY A 23 -5.41 8.66 -6.02
N PRO A 24 -5.20 9.55 -7.01
CA PRO A 24 -6.28 10.35 -7.57
C PRO A 24 -7.43 9.48 -8.09
N ALA A 25 -8.67 9.90 -7.88
CA ALA A 25 -9.85 9.17 -8.34
C ALA A 25 -9.82 8.92 -9.86
N GLY A 26 -10.14 7.70 -10.28
CA GLY A 26 -10.05 7.27 -11.68
C GLY A 26 -8.63 7.05 -12.21
N SER A 27 -7.61 7.11 -11.35
CA SER A 27 -6.21 6.83 -11.67
C SER A 27 -5.74 5.53 -11.04
N ASP A 28 -4.85 4.83 -11.74
CA ASP A 28 -4.16 3.63 -11.23
C ASP A 28 -2.82 3.98 -10.57
N ARG A 29 -2.55 5.27 -10.32
CA ARG A 29 -1.27 5.77 -9.79
C ARG A 29 -1.31 5.82 -8.25
N PRO A 30 -0.55 4.97 -7.54
CA PRO A 30 -0.42 5.06 -6.08
C PRO A 30 0.44 6.27 -5.69
N THR A 31 -0.09 7.19 -4.88
CA THR A 31 0.60 8.44 -4.52
C THR A 31 0.74 8.69 -3.01
N ARG A 32 -0.13 8.09 -2.17
CA ARG A 32 -0.13 8.33 -0.72
C ARG A 32 -0.25 7.04 0.08
N LEU A 33 0.83 6.64 0.74
CA LEU A 33 0.86 5.49 1.64
C LEU A 33 0.16 5.82 2.97
N VAL A 34 -0.79 4.97 3.37
CA VAL A 34 -1.50 5.06 4.65
C VAL A 34 -1.37 3.73 5.38
N PRO A 35 -0.38 3.58 6.29
CA PRO A 35 -0.31 2.44 7.20
C PRO A 35 -1.53 2.41 8.11
N MET A 36 -2.13 1.24 8.27
CA MET A 36 -3.28 1.00 9.15
C MET A 36 -2.89 0.04 10.26
N ILE A 37 -3.55 0.16 11.41
CA ILE A 37 -3.36 -0.78 12.51
C ILE A 37 -4.22 -2.02 12.24
N ASN A 38 -3.61 -3.20 12.37
CA ASN A 38 -4.37 -4.44 12.41
C ASN A 38 -5.14 -4.52 13.74
N ALA A 39 -6.45 -4.25 13.70
CA ALA A 39 -7.31 -4.26 14.87
C ALA A 39 -7.45 -5.65 15.51
N GLU A 40 -7.18 -6.73 14.76
CA GLU A 40 -7.23 -8.10 15.28
C GLU A 40 -5.94 -8.46 16.04
N ARG A 41 -4.81 -7.79 15.78
CA ARG A 41 -3.48 -8.14 16.33
C ARG A 41 -3.19 -9.63 16.16
N SER A 42 -3.28 -10.09 14.91
CA SER A 42 -3.21 -11.51 14.57
C SER A 42 -2.11 -11.77 13.55
N PRO A 43 -1.41 -12.91 13.66
CA PRO A 43 -0.37 -13.32 12.72
C PRO A 43 -0.89 -13.84 11.37
N THR A 44 -2.21 -13.99 11.21
CA THR A 44 -2.83 -14.71 10.06
C THR A 44 -4.10 -14.04 9.54
N PHE A 45 -4.46 -12.88 10.10
CA PHE A 45 -5.63 -12.14 9.67
C PHE A 45 -5.47 -10.68 10.06
N TYR A 46 -5.92 -9.80 9.17
CA TYR A 46 -6.03 -8.38 9.47
C TYR A 46 -7.45 -7.87 9.32
N ARG A 47 -7.75 -6.81 10.07
CA ARG A 47 -8.94 -5.99 9.87
C ARG A 47 -8.61 -4.55 10.24
N PHE A 48 -9.06 -3.62 9.41
CA PHE A 48 -9.04 -2.21 9.79
C PHE A 48 -10.05 -1.92 10.90
N ASP A 49 -9.68 -1.09 11.86
CA ASP A 49 -10.68 -0.54 12.77
C ASP A 49 -11.75 0.21 11.98
N SER A 50 -13.03 -0.03 12.29
CA SER A 50 -14.13 0.54 11.49
C SER A 50 -14.23 2.05 11.59
N ALA A 51 -13.82 2.65 12.71
CA ALA A 51 -13.85 4.11 12.87
C ALA A 51 -12.68 4.76 12.12
N GLU A 52 -11.49 4.16 12.19
CA GLU A 52 -10.32 4.60 11.41
C GLU A 52 -10.58 4.46 9.90
N GLN A 53 -11.14 3.33 9.47
CA GLN A 53 -11.51 3.11 8.08
C GLN A 53 -12.53 4.16 7.60
N LEU A 54 -13.59 4.43 8.37
CA LEU A 54 -14.57 5.45 8.01
C LEU A 54 -13.95 6.85 7.92
N ALA A 55 -13.04 7.19 8.84
CA ALA A 55 -12.35 8.48 8.83
C ALA A 55 -11.46 8.61 7.59
N LEU A 56 -10.72 7.56 7.24
CA LEU A 56 -9.86 7.53 6.08
C LEU A 56 -10.64 7.68 4.77
N TYR A 57 -11.76 6.97 4.62
CA TYR A 57 -12.58 7.10 3.41
C TYR A 57 -13.18 8.51 3.26
N LYS A 58 -13.55 9.18 4.36
CA LYS A 58 -13.99 10.58 4.33
C LYS A 58 -12.86 11.53 3.95
N GLU A 59 -11.65 11.27 4.44
CA GLU A 59 -10.47 12.06 4.07
C GLU A 59 -10.16 11.91 2.58
N MET A 60 -10.21 10.68 2.06
CA MET A 60 -9.97 10.40 0.63
C MET A 60 -11.01 11.05 -0.27
N ASP A 61 -12.29 10.97 0.09
CA ASP A 61 -13.38 11.65 -0.62
C ASP A 61 -13.16 13.17 -0.68
N ALA A 62 -12.76 13.78 0.44
CA ALA A 62 -12.43 15.21 0.49
C ALA A 62 -11.18 15.61 -0.33
N ARG A 63 -10.39 14.64 -0.78
CA ARG A 63 -9.14 14.83 -1.54
C ARG A 63 -9.26 14.37 -2.99
N ASP A 64 -10.44 13.95 -3.44
CA ASP A 64 -10.64 13.30 -4.74
C ASP A 64 -9.69 12.09 -4.93
N GLU A 65 -9.54 11.27 -3.88
CA GLU A 65 -8.68 10.09 -3.85
C GLU A 65 -9.49 8.78 -3.77
N GLU A 66 -8.95 7.70 -4.36
CA GLU A 66 -9.49 6.34 -4.29
C GLU A 66 -8.41 5.35 -3.81
N VAL A 67 -8.85 4.17 -3.36
CA VAL A 67 -7.93 3.09 -2.96
C VAL A 67 -7.34 2.48 -4.22
N VAL A 68 -6.04 2.68 -4.43
CA VAL A 68 -5.29 2.08 -5.56
C VAL A 68 -4.65 0.76 -5.14
N VAL A 69 -4.09 0.70 -3.93
CA VAL A 69 -3.47 -0.51 -3.39
C VAL A 69 -4.05 -0.81 -2.01
N VAL A 70 -4.40 -2.07 -1.78
CA VAL A 70 -4.54 -2.64 -0.43
C VAL A 70 -3.34 -3.52 -0.20
N TYR A 71 -2.67 -3.38 0.94
CA TYR A 71 -1.55 -4.27 1.27
C TYR A 71 -1.70 -4.88 2.65
N HIS A 72 -1.14 -6.08 2.79
CA HIS A 72 -0.91 -6.72 4.08
C HIS A 72 0.31 -7.62 4.06
N SER A 73 0.80 -8.00 5.24
CA SER A 73 1.90 -8.97 5.36
C SER A 73 1.39 -10.35 5.73
N HIS A 74 2.10 -11.39 5.27
CA HIS A 74 1.98 -12.75 5.78
C HIS A 74 3.24 -13.05 6.61
N THR A 75 3.05 -13.61 7.81
CA THR A 75 4.16 -13.83 8.76
C THR A 75 4.81 -15.20 8.63
N ALA A 76 4.08 -16.19 8.12
CA ALA A 76 4.53 -17.58 8.05
C ALA A 76 4.35 -18.24 6.67
N THR A 77 3.68 -17.57 5.72
CA THR A 77 3.39 -18.11 4.39
C THR A 77 3.97 -17.21 3.31
N GLU A 78 4.04 -17.72 2.09
CA GLU A 78 4.46 -16.92 0.94
C GLU A 78 3.52 -15.75 0.68
N ALA A 79 4.02 -14.72 0.00
CA ALA A 79 3.24 -13.58 -0.45
C ALA A 79 2.26 -13.97 -1.58
N TYR A 80 1.27 -14.78 -1.25
CA TYR A 80 0.22 -15.22 -2.17
C TYR A 80 -1.14 -15.20 -1.47
N PRO A 81 -2.22 -14.66 -2.10
CA PRO A 81 -3.52 -14.52 -1.45
C PRO A 81 -4.06 -15.87 -0.95
N SER A 82 -4.39 -15.92 0.34
CA SER A 82 -5.13 -17.01 0.95
C SER A 82 -6.60 -17.00 0.51
N ARG A 83 -7.32 -18.09 0.82
CA ARG A 83 -8.78 -18.14 0.58
C ARG A 83 -9.52 -17.05 1.36
N THR A 84 -9.02 -16.69 2.54
CA THR A 84 -9.59 -15.64 3.37
C THR A 84 -9.40 -14.29 2.69
N ASP A 85 -8.19 -13.96 2.24
CA ASP A 85 -7.90 -12.71 1.53
C ASP A 85 -8.80 -12.53 0.31
N ILE A 86 -8.94 -13.58 -0.51
CA ILE A 86 -9.79 -13.58 -1.70
C ILE A 86 -11.27 -13.32 -1.34
N SER A 87 -11.74 -13.85 -0.21
CA SER A 87 -13.12 -13.68 0.24
C SER A 87 -13.41 -12.29 0.80
N TYR A 88 -12.39 -11.60 1.32
CA TYR A 88 -12.49 -10.25 1.89
C TYR A 88 -12.05 -9.14 0.92
N ALA A 89 -11.56 -9.50 -0.27
CA ALA A 89 -11.20 -8.56 -1.33
C ALA A 89 -12.42 -7.80 -1.86
N GLY A 90 -12.70 -6.65 -1.24
CA GLY A 90 -13.87 -5.81 -1.53
C GLY A 90 -13.63 -4.63 -2.47
N GLU A 91 -12.42 -4.44 -2.99
CA GLU A 91 -12.01 -3.31 -3.82
C GLU A 91 -11.61 -3.81 -5.23
N PRO A 92 -12.56 -3.97 -6.18
CA PRO A 92 -12.30 -4.59 -7.48
C PRO A 92 -11.27 -3.84 -8.34
N GLN A 93 -11.16 -2.54 -8.12
CA GLN A 93 -10.19 -1.66 -8.80
C GLN A 93 -8.81 -1.65 -8.15
N ALA A 94 -8.66 -2.15 -6.91
CA ALA A 94 -7.37 -2.12 -6.23
C ALA A 94 -6.41 -3.22 -6.69
N HIS A 95 -5.13 -2.95 -6.51
CA HIS A 95 -4.06 -3.95 -6.48
C HIS A 95 -3.91 -4.47 -5.04
N TYR A 96 -3.82 -5.79 -4.88
CA TYR A 96 -3.59 -6.43 -3.60
C TYR A 96 -2.12 -6.80 -3.48
N VAL A 97 -1.37 -6.02 -2.70
CA VAL A 97 0.05 -6.24 -2.46
C VAL A 97 0.24 -7.09 -1.22
N LEU A 98 1.00 -8.18 -1.35
CA LEU A 98 1.35 -9.04 -0.24
C LEU A 98 2.86 -8.98 -0.01
N VAL A 99 3.23 -8.91 1.27
CA VAL A 99 4.62 -9.00 1.72
C VAL A 99 4.78 -10.21 2.62
N SER A 100 5.67 -11.14 2.29
CA SER A 100 6.02 -12.20 3.22
C SER A 100 7.17 -11.78 4.13
N THR A 101 7.02 -12.01 5.42
CA THR A 101 8.08 -11.85 6.42
C THR A 101 8.56 -13.21 6.97
N ARG A 102 8.16 -14.32 6.35
CA ARG A 102 8.49 -15.69 6.79
C ARG A 102 10.00 -15.95 6.82
N GLU A 103 10.73 -15.34 5.88
CA GLU A 103 12.18 -15.41 5.77
C GLU A 103 12.78 -14.06 6.20
N PRO A 104 13.55 -13.96 7.30
CA PRO A 104 14.03 -12.68 7.84
C PRO A 104 14.86 -11.81 6.90
N HIS A 105 15.44 -12.41 5.86
CA HIS A 105 16.37 -11.76 4.93
C HIS A 105 15.89 -11.77 3.47
N ALA A 106 14.67 -12.22 3.19
CA ALA A 106 14.09 -12.18 1.86
C ALA A 106 12.97 -11.14 1.81
N ASP A 107 12.97 -10.34 0.74
CA ASP A 107 11.89 -9.41 0.45
C ASP A 107 10.99 -10.05 -0.60
N GLU A 108 9.97 -10.77 -0.14
CA GLU A 108 8.96 -11.33 -1.03
C GLU A 108 7.79 -10.34 -1.10
N PHE A 109 7.76 -9.55 -2.17
CA PHE A 109 6.77 -8.50 -2.42
C PHE A 109 6.07 -8.80 -3.74
N ARG A 110 4.76 -9.07 -3.71
CA ARG A 110 3.98 -9.52 -4.88
C ARG A 110 2.67 -8.76 -4.98
N SER A 111 2.14 -8.59 -6.19
CA SER A 111 0.90 -7.86 -6.46
C SER A 111 -0.10 -8.73 -7.20
N PHE A 112 -1.38 -8.57 -6.87
CA PHE A 112 -2.47 -9.36 -7.45
C PHE A 112 -3.70 -8.49 -7.74
N ARG A 113 -4.40 -8.79 -8.84
CA ARG A 113 -5.80 -8.40 -9.03
C ARG A 113 -6.70 -9.51 -8.50
N ILE A 114 -7.65 -9.14 -7.65
CA ILE A 114 -8.67 -10.05 -7.16
C ILE A 114 -10.03 -9.53 -7.62
N ARG A 115 -10.69 -10.26 -8.52
CA ARG A 115 -12.01 -9.89 -9.08
C ARG A 115 -12.90 -11.12 -9.17
N ASP A 116 -14.10 -11.05 -8.62
CA ASP A 116 -15.07 -12.16 -8.59
C ASP A 116 -14.46 -13.48 -8.06
N GLY A 117 -13.61 -13.37 -7.03
CA GLY A 117 -12.90 -14.52 -6.45
C GLY A 117 -11.79 -15.12 -7.32
N ARG A 118 -11.44 -14.50 -8.46
CA ARG A 118 -10.33 -14.90 -9.32
C ARG A 118 -9.10 -14.07 -9.00
N VAL A 119 -7.96 -14.75 -8.90
CA VAL A 119 -6.64 -14.15 -8.65
C VAL A 119 -5.86 -14.10 -9.95
N GLY A 120 -5.37 -12.92 -10.32
CA GLY A 120 -4.35 -12.73 -11.34
C GLY A 120 -3.14 -12.04 -10.74
N GLU A 121 -1.97 -12.66 -10.82
CA GLU A 121 -0.72 -12.03 -10.41
C GLU A 121 -0.27 -10.99 -11.45
N GLU A 122 0.31 -9.90 -10.97
CA GLU A 122 0.86 -8.82 -11.78
C GLU A 122 2.33 -8.60 -11.45
N GLU A 123 3.13 -8.29 -12.48
CA GLU A 123 4.52 -7.90 -12.28
C GLU A 123 4.61 -6.56 -11.54
N VAL A 124 5.54 -6.48 -10.59
CA VAL A 124 5.83 -5.24 -9.85
C VAL A 124 7.13 -4.66 -10.40
N GLU A 125 7.02 -3.48 -11.03
CA GLU A 125 8.18 -2.69 -11.41
C GLU A 125 8.44 -1.61 -10.35
N ILE A 126 9.63 -1.64 -9.72
CA ILE A 126 10.05 -0.63 -8.77
C ILE A 126 10.77 0.47 -9.53
N VAL A 127 10.13 1.62 -9.64
CA VAL A 127 10.72 2.82 -10.25
C VAL A 127 11.28 3.77 -9.19
N PRO A 128 12.33 4.56 -9.49
CA PRO A 128 12.75 5.67 -8.65
C PRO A 128 11.58 6.63 -8.41
N GLY A 129 11.50 7.21 -7.21
CA GLY A 129 10.48 8.23 -6.93
C GLY A 129 10.68 9.46 -7.79
N ASP A 130 9.59 10.11 -8.23
CA ASP A 130 9.63 11.46 -8.80
C ASP A 130 10.23 12.39 -7.73
N GLU A 131 11.52 12.71 -7.84
CA GLU A 131 12.06 13.93 -7.25
C GLU A 131 11.40 15.08 -8.02
N GLY A 132 10.39 15.70 -7.43
CA GLY A 132 9.77 16.90 -8.00
C GLY A 132 10.85 17.93 -8.36
N PRO A 133 10.63 18.78 -9.38
CA PRO A 133 11.66 19.71 -9.82
C PRO A 133 12.12 20.55 -8.63
N ASP A 134 13.42 20.47 -8.32
CA ASP A 134 14.09 21.41 -7.43
C ASP A 134 13.71 22.83 -7.87
N ASP A 135 12.94 23.54 -7.05
CA ASP A 135 12.74 24.99 -7.15
C ASP A 135 14.09 25.68 -6.89
N LEU A 136 15.01 25.61 -7.85
CA LEU A 136 16.16 26.50 -7.96
C LEU A 136 15.76 27.69 -8.83
N ASP A 137 14.81 28.46 -8.33
CA ASP A 137 14.73 29.91 -8.58
C ASP A 137 15.96 30.54 -7.91
N GLY A 138 17.05 30.55 -8.65
CA GLY A 138 18.17 31.45 -8.42
C GLY A 138 17.89 32.78 -9.10
N SER A 139 17.01 33.60 -8.52
CA SER A 139 16.97 35.04 -8.76
C SER A 139 18.34 35.65 -8.39
N GLY A 140 19.26 35.65 -9.34
CA GLY A 140 20.51 36.41 -9.27
C GLY A 140 20.20 37.91 -9.28
N PRO A 141 20.83 38.70 -8.41
CA PRO A 141 20.47 40.11 -8.25
C PRO A 141 20.89 40.94 -9.47
N ASP A 142 20.02 41.89 -9.80
CA ASP A 142 20.29 43.05 -10.66
C ASP A 142 21.63 43.72 -10.35
N GLY A 143 22.36 44.06 -11.41
CA GLY A 143 23.46 45.02 -11.39
C GLY A 143 24.51 44.73 -12.46
N LEU A 144 24.98 45.67 -13.28
CA LEU A 144 24.72 47.09 -13.46
C LEU A 144 25.38 47.44 -14.82
N ASP A 145 24.85 48.43 -15.51
CA ASP A 145 25.47 49.10 -16.67
C ASP A 145 26.84 49.73 -16.28
#